data_AF-A0A9P8LI41-F1
#
_entry.id   AF-A0A9P8LI41-F1
#
_cell.length_a   1.000
_cell.length_b   1.000
_cell.length_c   1.000
_cell.angle_alpha   90.00
_cell.angle_beta   90.00
_cell.angle_gamma   90.00
#
_symmetry.space_group_name_H-M   'P 1'
#
loop_
_entity.id
_entity.type
_entity.pdbx_description
1 polymer ?
#
loop_
_entity_poly.entity_id
_entity_poly.type
_entity_poly.pdbx_seq_one_letter_code
_entity_poly.pdbx_strand_id
1 'polypeptide(L)'
;MKLQRDKLRQYQKRITVLTTRETAIARDLIARGDKPRALLALRRKKYQETLLTRTDAQLSTLEQLTQDVEFALVQKDVLYGIEQGTKVLKEIQQEMGGLEGVERLLEETEEARAYQREVSEMLGGRMSNQDEDEVEDELDALEQEASPFISYVPSWMPTPALSLKFHS
;
A
#
# COMPACT_ATOMS: atom_id res chain seq x y z
N MET A 1 24.27 11.62 -0.58
CA MET A 1 24.39 10.37 -1.37
C MET A 1 24.69 10.57 -2.86
N LYS A 2 23.99 11.48 -3.59
CA LYS A 2 24.22 11.72 -5.04
C LYS A 2 25.69 11.98 -5.42
N LEU A 3 26.37 12.90 -4.71
CA LEU A 3 27.77 13.25 -4.98
C LEU A 3 28.74 12.06 -4.87
N GLN A 4 28.54 11.16 -3.89
CA GLN A 4 29.38 9.97 -3.71
C GLN A 4 29.16 8.98 -4.86
N ARG A 5 27.89 8.75 -5.25
CA ARG A 5 27.53 7.92 -6.41
C ARG A 5 28.17 8.43 -7.69
N ASP A 6 28.11 9.75 -7.94
CA ASP A 6 28.67 10.37 -9.13
C ASP A 6 30.20 10.23 -9.16
N LYS A 7 30.88 10.40 -8.02
CA LYS A 7 32.33 10.17 -7.90
C LYS A 7 32.72 8.72 -8.20
N LEU A 8 31.98 7.74 -7.67
CA LEU A 8 32.23 6.31 -7.94
C LEU A 8 32.00 5.96 -9.41
N ARG A 9 30.94 6.48 -10.04
CA ARG A 9 30.68 6.30 -11.48
C ARG A 9 31.77 6.93 -12.35
N GLN A 10 32.29 8.10 -11.98
CA GLN A 10 33.43 8.71 -12.68
C GLN A 10 34.69 7.87 -12.52
N TYR A 11 34.95 7.32 -11.33
CA TYR A 11 36.07 6.44 -11.08
C TYR A 11 35.98 5.14 -11.89
N GLN A 12 34.79 4.53 -11.95
CA GLN A 12 34.51 3.34 -12.77
C GLN A 12 34.87 3.60 -14.23
N LYS A 13 34.36 4.70 -14.83
CA LYS A 13 34.68 5.09 -16.22
C LYS A 13 36.18 5.25 -16.45
N ARG A 14 36.90 5.89 -15.51
CA ARG A 14 38.35 6.07 -15.61
C ARG A 14 39.09 4.72 -15.63
N ILE A 15 38.73 3.80 -14.74
CA ILE A 15 39.38 2.48 -14.71
C ILE A 15 39.06 1.68 -15.98
N THR A 16 37.84 1.71 -16.52
CA THR A 16 37.51 0.99 -17.77
C THR A 16 38.39 1.45 -18.94
N VAL A 17 38.68 2.75 -19.03
CA VAL A 17 39.59 3.28 -20.05
C VAL A 17 41.02 2.78 -19.82
N LEU A 18 41.49 2.76 -18.57
CA LEU A 18 42.82 2.27 -18.21
C LEU A 18 42.99 0.77 -18.50
N THR A 19 42.03 -0.07 -18.15
CA THR A 19 42.09 -1.51 -18.42
C THR A 19 42.09 -1.83 -19.91
N THR A 20 41.34 -1.06 -20.71
CA THR A 20 41.35 -1.14 -22.17
C THR A 20 42.75 -0.81 -22.73
N ARG A 21 43.37 0.26 -22.21
CA ARG A 21 44.73 0.65 -22.60
C ARG A 21 45.77 -0.38 -22.20
N GLU A 22 45.70 -0.94 -20.99
CA GLU A 22 46.60 -2.00 -20.53
C GLU A 22 46.47 -3.28 -21.37
N THR A 23 45.27 -3.57 -21.86
CA THR A 23 45.03 -4.69 -22.80
C THR A 23 45.72 -4.45 -24.13
N ALA A 24 45.64 -3.23 -24.68
CA ALA A 24 46.33 -2.88 -25.92
C ALA A 24 47.86 -2.96 -25.75
N ILE A 25 48.40 -2.40 -24.66
CA ILE A 25 49.83 -2.47 -24.34
C ILE A 25 50.29 -3.92 -24.20
N ALA A 26 49.52 -4.78 -23.52
CA ALA A 26 49.85 -6.19 -23.39
C ALA A 26 49.90 -6.91 -24.75
N ARG A 27 48.97 -6.61 -25.67
CA ARG A 27 48.97 -7.16 -27.04
C ARG A 27 50.22 -6.73 -27.82
N ASP A 28 50.57 -5.46 -27.77
CA ASP A 28 51.75 -4.92 -28.45
C ASP A 28 53.05 -5.53 -27.92
N LEU A 29 53.16 -5.73 -26.60
CA LEU A 29 54.33 -6.35 -25.97
C LEU A 29 54.48 -7.82 -26.33
N ILE A 30 53.36 -8.56 -26.42
CA ILE A 30 53.36 -9.95 -26.90
C ILE A 30 53.81 -10.02 -28.35
N ALA A 31 53.33 -9.13 -29.22
CA ALA A 31 53.73 -9.06 -30.62
C ALA A 31 55.23 -8.78 -30.79
N ARG A 32 55.84 -8.04 -29.86
CA ARG A 32 57.29 -7.74 -29.82
C ARG A 32 58.12 -8.83 -29.12
N GLY A 33 57.50 -9.88 -28.58
CA GLY A 33 58.19 -10.97 -27.87
C GLY A 33 58.55 -10.67 -26.41
N ASP A 34 58.17 -9.52 -25.86
CA ASP A 34 58.48 -9.11 -24.47
C ASP A 34 57.42 -9.63 -23.49
N LYS A 35 57.45 -10.95 -23.25
CA LYS A 35 56.56 -11.64 -22.30
C LYS A 35 56.58 -11.09 -20.87
N PRO A 36 57.74 -10.77 -20.26
CA PRO A 36 57.78 -10.27 -18.88
C PRO A 36 57.00 -8.96 -18.71
N ARG A 37 57.14 -8.01 -19.65
CA ARG A 37 56.39 -6.74 -19.58
C ARG A 37 54.91 -6.92 -19.89
N ALA A 38 54.55 -7.82 -20.80
CA ALA A 38 53.15 -8.15 -21.06
C ALA A 38 52.46 -8.72 -19.82
N LEU A 39 53.12 -9.62 -19.08
CA LEU A 39 52.61 -10.16 -17.82
C LEU A 39 52.40 -9.07 -16.76
N LEU A 40 53.32 -8.09 -16.65
CA LEU A 40 53.16 -6.97 -15.74
C LEU A 40 51.93 -6.11 -16.08
N ALA A 41 51.70 -5.82 -17.37
CA ALA A 41 50.53 -5.08 -17.82
C ALA A 41 49.23 -5.84 -17.50
N LEU A 42 49.20 -7.16 -17.72
CA LEU A 42 48.04 -8.00 -17.38
C LEU A 42 47.78 -8.09 -15.87
N ARG A 43 48.83 -8.12 -15.03
CA ARG A 43 48.67 -8.06 -13.57
C ARG A 43 48.06 -6.74 -13.11
N ARG A 44 48.50 -5.60 -13.69
CA ARG A 44 47.89 -4.28 -13.41
C ARG A 44 46.42 -4.24 -13.81
N LYS A 45 46.08 -4.80 -14.97
CA LYS A 45 44.70 -4.94 -15.44
C LYS A 45 43.86 -5.74 -14.45
N LYS A 46 44.36 -6.89 -14.00
CA LYS A 46 43.63 -7.75 -13.06
C LYS A 46 43.36 -7.05 -11.72
N TYR A 47 44.32 -6.28 -11.23
CA TYR A 47 44.16 -5.47 -10.02
C TYR A 47 43.08 -4.38 -10.20
N GLN A 48 43.11 -3.67 -11.32
CA GLN A 48 42.10 -2.67 -11.68
C GLN A 48 40.69 -3.26 -11.83
N GLU A 49 40.56 -4.44 -12.43
CA GLU A 49 39.29 -5.18 -12.49
C GLU A 49 38.75 -5.52 -11.10
N THR A 50 39.64 -5.90 -10.18
CA THR A 50 39.24 -6.18 -8.79
C THR A 50 38.72 -4.92 -8.09
N LEU A 51 39.35 -3.76 -8.35
CA LEU A 51 38.89 -2.47 -7.84
C LEU A 51 37.53 -2.06 -8.44
N LEU A 52 37.30 -2.36 -9.72
CA LEU A 52 36.00 -2.15 -10.36
C LEU A 52 34.92 -2.97 -9.66
N THR A 53 35.14 -4.27 -9.47
CA THR A 53 34.16 -5.15 -8.79
C THR A 53 33.82 -4.64 -7.38
N ARG A 54 34.81 -4.17 -6.62
CA ARG A 54 34.56 -3.57 -5.29
C ARG A 54 33.76 -2.27 -5.39
N THR A 55 34.06 -1.45 -6.39
CA THR A 55 33.34 -0.18 -6.63
C THR A 55 31.88 -0.44 -7.00
N ASP A 56 31.62 -1.46 -7.83
CA ASP A 56 30.26 -1.87 -8.22
C ASP A 56 29.45 -2.36 -7.01
N ALA A 57 30.07 -3.16 -6.12
CA ALA A 57 29.44 -3.57 -4.87
C ALA A 57 29.09 -2.37 -3.98
N GLN A 58 30.01 -1.40 -3.84
CA GLN A 58 29.76 -0.17 -3.07
C GLN A 58 28.63 0.69 -3.68
N LEU A 59 28.54 0.76 -5.01
CA LEU A 59 27.44 1.44 -5.69
C LEU A 59 26.10 0.77 -5.40
N SER A 60 26.04 -0.56 -5.45
CA SER A 60 24.84 -1.33 -5.11
C SER A 60 24.40 -1.08 -3.66
N THR A 61 25.34 -1.05 -2.71
CA THR A 61 25.03 -0.74 -1.31
C THR A 61 24.48 0.69 -1.15
N LEU A 62 25.03 1.67 -1.86
CA LEU A 62 24.54 3.05 -1.83
C LEU A 62 23.13 3.19 -2.42
N GLU A 63 22.81 2.42 -3.46
CA GLU A 63 21.48 2.39 -4.06
C GLU A 63 20.47 1.79 -3.09
N GLN A 64 20.80 0.67 -2.43
CA GLN A 64 19.98 0.08 -1.38
C GLN A 64 19.75 1.04 -0.21
N LEU A 65 20.80 1.67 0.31
CA LEU A 65 20.68 2.64 1.40
C LEU A 65 19.78 3.83 1.03
N THR A 66 19.80 4.25 -0.24
CA THR A 66 18.93 5.34 -0.71
C THR A 66 17.47 4.90 -0.70
N GLN A 67 17.17 3.68 -1.17
CA GLN A 67 15.83 3.11 -1.14
C GLN A 67 15.32 2.95 0.31
N ASP A 68 16.16 2.47 1.22
CA ASP A 68 15.82 2.31 2.62
C ASP A 68 15.45 3.65 3.27
N VAL A 69 16.20 4.71 2.97
CA VAL A 69 15.91 6.07 3.46
C VAL A 69 14.60 6.61 2.88
N GLU A 70 14.36 6.42 1.58
CA GLU A 70 13.10 6.82 0.94
C GLU A 70 11.90 6.08 1.56
N PHE A 71 12.02 4.78 1.81
CA PHE A 71 10.99 3.99 2.48
C PHE A 71 10.76 4.45 3.93
N ALA A 72 11.82 4.77 4.67
CA ALA A 72 11.70 5.30 6.03
C ALA A 72 11.00 6.67 6.08
N LEU A 73 11.20 7.52 5.06
CA LEU A 73 10.49 8.79 4.94
C LEU A 73 8.98 8.56 4.71
N VAL A 74 8.61 7.66 3.80
CA VAL A 74 7.20 7.31 3.57
C VAL A 74 6.56 6.72 4.83
N GLN A 75 7.26 5.81 5.51
CA GLN A 75 6.77 5.25 6.78
C GLN A 75 6.51 6.32 7.84
N LYS A 76 7.41 7.31 7.96
CA LYS A 76 7.21 8.44 8.87
C LYS A 76 5.95 9.22 8.50
N ASP A 77 5.73 9.51 7.23
CA ASP A 77 4.57 10.27 6.78
C ASP A 77 3.26 9.51 7.02
N VAL A 78 3.24 8.20 6.77
CA VAL A 78 2.11 7.32 7.09
C VAL A 78 1.83 7.32 8.59
N LEU A 79 2.87 7.17 9.43
CA LEU A 79 2.72 7.20 10.88
C LEU A 79 2.15 8.53 11.36
N TYR A 80 2.62 9.66 10.81
CA TYR A 80 2.08 10.97 11.12
C TYR A 80 0.61 11.10 10.70
N GLY A 81 0.24 10.59 9.52
CA GLY A 81 -1.15 10.54 9.07
C GLY A 81 -2.06 9.74 10.00
N ILE A 82 -1.60 8.57 10.47
CA ILE A 82 -2.32 7.74 11.46
C ILE A 82 -2.47 8.49 12.78
N GLU A 83 -1.42 9.15 13.26
CA GLU A 83 -1.45 9.92 14.51
C GLU A 83 -2.48 11.07 14.42
N GLN A 84 -2.49 11.82 13.33
CA GLN A 84 -3.46 12.89 13.10
C GLN A 84 -4.89 12.35 12.97
N GLY A 85 -5.10 11.28 12.19
CA GLY A 85 -6.41 10.63 12.08
C GLY A 85 -6.91 10.13 13.43
N THR A 86 -6.02 9.58 14.27
CA THR A 86 -6.37 9.14 15.62
C THR A 86 -6.77 10.30 16.52
N LYS A 87 -6.13 11.47 16.40
CA LYS A 87 -6.52 12.69 17.14
C LYS A 87 -7.92 13.15 16.74
N VAL A 88 -8.17 13.27 15.43
CA VAL A 88 -9.50 13.65 14.90
C VAL A 88 -10.58 12.66 15.35
N LEU A 89 -10.31 11.35 15.29
CA LEU A 89 -11.26 10.34 15.78
C LEU A 89 -11.54 10.48 17.28
N LYS A 90 -10.54 10.84 18.10
CA LYS A 90 -10.74 11.10 19.53
C LYS A 90 -11.57 12.36 19.77
N GLU A 91 -11.38 13.42 18.97
CA GLU A 91 -12.18 14.64 19.04
C GLU A 91 -13.63 14.34 18.66
N ILE A 92 -13.87 13.65 17.54
CA ILE A 92 -15.22 13.19 17.14
C ILE A 92 -15.85 12.34 18.25
N GLN A 93 -15.10 11.40 18.82
CA GLN A 93 -15.59 10.55 19.90
C GLN A 93 -15.99 11.38 21.14
N GLN A 94 -15.25 12.43 21.47
CA GLN A 94 -15.59 13.34 22.56
C GLN A 94 -16.83 14.19 22.25
N GLU A 95 -16.92 14.75 21.04
CA GLU A 95 -18.07 15.54 20.59
C GLU A 95 -19.36 14.70 20.52
N MET A 96 -19.27 13.42 20.12
CA MET A 96 -20.40 12.49 20.13
C MET A 96 -20.77 11.96 21.52
N GLY A 97 -20.14 12.47 22.60
CA GLY A 97 -20.49 12.14 23.99
C GLY A 97 -19.70 10.98 24.60
N GLY A 98 -18.58 10.58 24.00
CA GLY A 98 -17.71 9.54 24.56
C GLY A 98 -18.38 8.17 24.59
N LEU A 99 -18.18 7.40 25.67
CA LEU A 99 -18.81 6.09 25.83
C LEU A 99 -20.32 6.24 26.10
N GLU A 100 -20.70 7.19 26.96
CA GLU A 100 -22.10 7.49 27.31
C GLU A 100 -22.92 7.94 26.11
N GLY A 101 -22.33 8.72 25.20
CA GLY A 101 -23.00 9.12 23.96
C GLY A 101 -23.26 7.96 23.02
N VAL A 102 -22.32 7.00 22.93
CA VAL A 102 -22.52 5.76 22.16
C VAL A 102 -23.57 4.88 22.80
N GLU A 103 -23.55 4.70 24.12
CA GLU A 103 -24.59 3.95 24.85
C GLU A 103 -25.97 4.57 24.64
N ARG A 104 -26.10 5.89 24.78
CA ARG A 104 -27.37 6.60 24.58
C ARG A 104 -27.87 6.48 23.14
N LEU A 105 -26.98 6.57 22.15
CA LEU A 105 -27.34 6.44 20.75
C LEU A 105 -27.77 5.00 20.40
N LEU A 106 -27.13 3.99 21.02
CA LEU A 106 -27.58 2.60 20.93
C LEU A 106 -28.97 2.41 21.55
N GLU A 107 -29.21 3.00 22.72
CA GLU A 107 -30.50 2.98 23.41
C GLU A 107 -31.59 3.64 22.55
N GLU A 108 -31.33 4.85 22.02
CA GLU A 108 -32.23 5.56 21.11
C GLU A 108 -32.54 4.74 19.84
N THR A 109 -31.55 4.02 19.27
CA THR A 109 -31.80 3.13 18.13
C THR A 109 -32.58 1.87 18.49
N GLU A 110 -32.41 1.30 19.67
CA GLU A 110 -33.23 0.19 20.13
C GLU A 110 -34.67 0.62 20.38
N GLU A 111 -34.89 1.77 21.01
CA GLU A 111 -36.22 2.35 21.23
C GLU A 111 -36.92 2.66 19.91
N ALA A 112 -36.23 3.30 18.96
CA ALA A 112 -36.78 3.57 17.63
C ALA A 112 -37.17 2.27 16.91
N ARG A 113 -36.36 1.21 17.03
CA ARG A 113 -36.67 -0.12 16.49
C ARG A 113 -37.85 -0.80 17.19
N ALA A 114 -38.00 -0.60 18.50
CA ALA A 114 -39.14 -1.11 19.26
C ALA A 114 -40.43 -0.41 18.83
N TYR A 115 -40.40 0.93 18.73
CA TYR A 115 -41.51 1.72 18.24
C TYR A 115 -41.90 1.34 16.80
N GLN A 116 -40.92 1.17 15.91
CA GLN A 116 -41.18 0.72 14.53
C GLN A 116 -41.87 -0.64 14.48
N ARG A 117 -41.47 -1.58 15.36
CA ARG A 117 -42.12 -2.89 15.47
C ARG A 117 -43.55 -2.77 16.00
N GLU A 118 -43.77 -1.98 17.05
CA GLU A 118 -45.11 -1.74 17.58
C GLU A 118 -46.02 -1.10 16.53
N VAL A 119 -45.54 -0.10 15.79
CA VAL A 119 -46.29 0.52 14.68
C VAL A 119 -46.59 -0.50 13.59
N SER A 120 -45.62 -1.34 13.22
CA SER A 120 -45.82 -2.39 12.20
C SER A 120 -46.86 -3.43 12.66
N GLU A 121 -46.82 -3.82 13.93
CA GLU A 121 -47.76 -4.79 14.52
C GLU A 121 -49.17 -4.18 14.67
N MET A 122 -49.26 -2.90 15.01
CA MET A 122 -50.53 -2.16 15.02
C MET A 122 -51.12 -1.97 13.63
N LEU A 123 -50.29 -1.76 12.60
CA LEU A 123 -50.73 -1.65 11.21
C LEU A 123 -51.20 -3.03 10.70
N GLY A 124 -50.39 -4.08 10.83
CA GLY A 124 -50.77 -5.44 10.44
C GLY A 124 -51.96 -6.00 11.22
N GLY A 125 -52.16 -5.58 12.47
CA GLY A 125 -53.34 -5.96 13.26
C GLY A 125 -54.62 -5.17 12.95
N ARG A 126 -54.54 -4.07 12.18
CA ARG A 126 -55.68 -3.22 11.81
C ARG A 126 -56.04 -3.27 10.33
N MET A 127 -55.13 -3.72 9.48
CA MET A 127 -55.38 -3.91 8.05
C MET A 127 -56.30 -5.12 7.84
N SER A 128 -57.28 -4.98 6.95
CA SER A 128 -58.04 -6.13 6.48
C SER A 128 -57.25 -6.83 5.36
N ASN A 129 -57.53 -8.11 5.10
CA ASN A 129 -56.89 -8.83 3.99
C ASN A 129 -57.03 -8.10 2.64
N GLN A 130 -58.12 -7.35 2.46
CA GLN A 130 -58.37 -6.59 1.23
C GLN A 130 -57.48 -5.35 1.12
N ASP A 131 -57.12 -4.73 2.26
CA ASP A 131 -56.16 -3.63 2.31
C ASP A 131 -54.72 -4.14 2.13
N GLU A 132 -54.41 -5.37 2.57
CA GLU A 132 -53.11 -6.02 2.32
C GLU A 132 -52.93 -6.34 0.83
N ASP A 133 -53.96 -6.89 0.17
CA ASP A 133 -53.94 -7.20 -1.27
C ASP A 133 -53.72 -5.92 -2.11
N GLU A 134 -54.37 -4.80 -1.77
CA GLU A 134 -54.18 -3.51 -2.47
C GLU A 134 -52.76 -2.94 -2.32
N VAL A 135 -52.12 -3.16 -1.16
CA VAL A 135 -50.73 -2.72 -0.89
C VAL A 135 -49.72 -3.60 -1.61
N GLU A 136 -49.95 -4.91 -1.71
CA GLU A 136 -49.11 -5.81 -2.50
C GLU A 136 -49.17 -5.45 -4.00
N ASP A 137 -50.35 -5.17 -4.54
CA ASP A 137 -50.52 -4.73 -5.93
C ASP A 137 -49.77 -3.42 -6.23
N GLU A 138 -49.75 -2.47 -5.29
CA GLU A 138 -49.03 -1.19 -5.45
C GLU A 138 -47.49 -1.37 -5.34
N LEU A 139 -47.03 -2.27 -4.47
CA LEU A 139 -45.60 -2.61 -4.34
C LEU A 139 -45.08 -3.27 -5.62
N ASP A 140 -45.82 -4.22 -6.20
CA ASP A 140 -45.47 -4.90 -7.45
C ASP A 140 -45.33 -3.92 -8.62
N ALA A 141 -46.18 -2.88 -8.67
CA ALA A 141 -46.08 -1.82 -9.66
C ALA A 141 -44.80 -0.97 -9.50
N LEU A 142 -44.41 -0.65 -8.26
CA LEU A 142 -43.19 0.12 -7.96
C LEU A 142 -41.91 -0.71 -8.19
N GLU A 143 -41.90 -2.01 -7.89
CA GLU A 143 -40.75 -2.89 -8.15
C GLU A 143 -40.49 -3.06 -9.65
N GLN A 144 -41.54 -3.12 -10.47
CA GLN A 144 -41.43 -3.15 -11.93
C GLN A 144 -40.85 -1.83 -12.49
N GLU A 145 -41.06 -0.71 -11.79
CA GLU A 145 -40.50 0.60 -12.15
C GLU A 145 -39.05 0.78 -11.67
N ALA A 146 -38.64 0.11 -10.59
CA ALA A 146 -37.34 0.30 -9.91
C ALA A 146 -36.16 -0.54 -10.43
N SER A 147 -36.36 -1.49 -11.35
CA SER A 147 -35.25 -2.27 -11.91
C SER A 147 -34.59 -1.55 -13.11
N PRO A 148 -33.25 -1.38 -13.24
CA PRO A 148 -32.13 -1.93 -12.45
C PRO A 148 -31.00 -0.93 -12.09
N PHE A 149 -30.37 -1.07 -10.92
CA PHE A 149 -28.90 -0.88 -10.78
C PHE A 149 -28.41 -1.46 -9.43
N ILE A 150 -28.04 -2.74 -9.41
CA ILE A 150 -27.27 -3.28 -8.29
C ILE A 150 -25.85 -2.71 -8.39
N SER A 151 -25.53 -1.73 -7.57
CA SER A 151 -24.18 -1.20 -7.45
C SER A 151 -23.29 -2.18 -6.68
N TYR A 152 -22.16 -2.49 -7.28
CA TYR A 152 -21.12 -3.38 -6.77
C TYR A 152 -20.59 -2.86 -5.43
N VAL A 153 -20.77 -3.62 -4.34
CA VAL A 153 -20.12 -3.31 -3.05
C VAL A 153 -18.70 -3.91 -3.06
N PRO A 154 -17.63 -3.09 -2.99
CA PRO A 154 -16.26 -3.60 -3.02
C PRO A 154 -15.87 -4.38 -1.76
N SER A 155 -15.02 -5.39 -1.94
CA SER A 155 -14.63 -6.40 -0.93
C SER A 155 -13.84 -5.89 0.29
N TRP A 156 -13.70 -4.57 0.48
CA TRP A 156 -12.97 -3.98 1.61
C TRP A 156 -13.90 -3.45 2.72
N MET A 157 -15.22 -3.45 2.53
CA MET A 157 -16.13 -3.21 3.65
C MET A 157 -16.16 -4.44 4.56
N PRO A 158 -15.96 -4.29 5.88
CA PRO A 158 -16.19 -5.37 6.83
C PRO A 158 -17.66 -5.80 6.71
N THR A 159 -17.90 -7.05 6.36
CA THR A 159 -19.25 -7.63 6.42
C THR A 159 -19.77 -7.47 7.84
N PRO A 160 -20.94 -6.86 8.07
CA PRO A 160 -21.53 -6.85 9.40
C PRO A 160 -21.77 -8.30 9.81
N ALA A 161 -21.10 -8.74 10.87
CA ALA A 161 -21.25 -10.07 11.43
C ALA A 161 -22.66 -10.22 12.00
N LEU A 162 -23.61 -10.65 11.18
CA LEU A 162 -24.90 -11.15 11.64
C LEU A 162 -24.68 -12.55 12.26
N SER A 163 -24.28 -12.58 13.53
CA SER A 163 -24.38 -13.80 14.34
C SER A 163 -25.80 -13.95 14.88
N LEU A 164 -26.74 -14.33 14.01
CA LEU A 164 -28.02 -14.89 14.45
C LEU A 164 -27.84 -16.40 14.60
N LYS A 165 -27.33 -16.84 15.76
CA LYS A 165 -27.55 -18.21 16.22
C LYS A 165 -28.93 -18.26 16.88
N PHE A 166 -29.98 -18.43 16.08
CA PHE A 166 -31.16 -19.13 16.54
C PHE A 166 -30.92 -20.62 16.30
N HIS A 167 -30.75 -21.39 17.36
CA HIS A 167 -31.05 -22.82 17.38
C HIS A 167 -31.90 -23.07 18.62
N SER A 168 -33.02 -23.75 18.37
CA SER A 168 -33.97 -24.32 19.33
C SER A 168 -33.32 -25.23 20.36
#